data_AF-A0A2V6H171-F1
#
_entry.id   AF-A0A2V6H171-F1
#
_cell.length_a   1.000
_cell.length_b   1.000
_cell.length_c   1.000
_cell.angle_alpha   90.00
_cell.angle_beta   90.00
_cell.angle_gamma   90.00
#
_symmetry.space_group_name_H-M   'P 1'
#
loop_
_entity.id
_entity.type
_entity.pdbx_description
1 polymer ?
#
loop_
_entity_poly.entity_id
_entity_poly.type
_entity_poly.pdbx_seq_one_letter_code
_entity_poly.pdbx_strand_id
1 'polypeptide(L)' 'KLTAEISGKRTEMNKADAITVPAGTPHKFTNTGSERAVTFSVYSPPAYC' A
#
# COMPACT_ATOMS: atom_id res chain seq x y z
N LYS A 1 8.88 7.12 -6.26
CA LYS A 1 9.28 6.17 -5.20
C LYS A 1 8.11 5.98 -4.24
N LEU A 2 7.51 4.79 -4.24
CA LEU A 2 6.42 4.44 -3.33
C LEU A 2 6.97 3.54 -2.23
N THR A 3 6.63 3.83 -0.98
CA THR A 3 6.94 2.99 0.17
C THR A 3 5.66 2.42 0.75
N ALA A 4 5.63 1.12 1.02
CA ALA A 4 4.64 0.48 1.89
C ALA A 4 5.26 0.19 3.26
N GLU A 5 4.57 0.58 4.32
CA GLU A 5 4.91 0.25 5.69
C GLU A 5 3.78 -0.60 6.27
N ILE A 6 4.03 -1.89 6.52
CA ILE A 6 3.05 -2.87 7.00
C ILE A 6 3.57 -3.50 8.29
N SER A 7 2.84 -3.39 9.41
CA SER A 7 3.32 -3.83 10.74
C SER A 7 4.73 -3.32 11.09
N GLY A 8 5.04 -2.07 10.72
CA GLY A 8 6.37 -1.47 10.93
C GLY A 8 7.46 -1.94 9.97
N LYS A 9 7.20 -2.93 9.10
CA LYS A 9 8.14 -3.33 8.05
C LYS A 9 7.99 -2.43 6.82
N ARG A 10 9.09 -1.78 6.44
CA ARG A 10 9.16 -0.89 5.28
C ARG A 10 9.64 -1.64 4.04
N THR A 11 8.90 -1.49 2.93
CA THR A 11 9.23 -2.06 1.62
C THR A 11 9.07 -0.99 0.54
N GLU A 12 10.03 -0.90 -0.39
CA GLU A 12 9.89 -0.07 -1.59
C GLU A 12 9.06 -0.80 -2.64
N MET A 13 8.12 -0.08 -3.27
CA MET A 13 7.20 -0.62 -4.27
C MET A 13 7.47 0.00 -5.64
N ASN A 14 7.44 -0.85 -6.66
CA ASN A 14 7.54 -0.51 -8.06
C ASN A 14 6.23 -0.78 -8.80
N LYS A 15 6.16 -0.35 -10.06
CA LYS A 15 5.02 -0.65 -10.93
C LYS A 15 4.85 -2.17 -11.05
N ALA A 16 3.60 -2.63 -10.97
CA ALA A 16 3.19 -4.04 -10.98
C ALA A 16 3.50 -4.85 -9.71
N ASP A 17 4.15 -4.27 -8.70
CA ASP A 17 4.27 -4.94 -7.40
C ASP A 17 2.91 -5.03 -6.71
N ALA A 18 2.66 -6.15 -6.04
CA ALA A 18 1.49 -6.37 -5.22
C ALA A 18 1.90 -6.69 -3.79
N ILE A 19 1.10 -6.24 -2.83
CA ILE A 19 1.29 -6.55 -1.41
C ILE A 19 -0.06 -6.85 -0.76
N THR A 20 -0.09 -7.83 0.13
CA THR A 20 -1.26 -8.17 0.94
C THR A 20 -1.16 -7.52 2.31
N VAL A 21 -2.25 -6.90 2.76
CA VAL A 21 -2.37 -6.34 4.11
C VAL A 21 -3.31 -7.24 4.93
N PRO A 22 -2.81 -7.98 5.93
CA PRO A 22 -3.66 -8.81 6.77
C PRO A 22 -4.66 -7.99 7.58
N ALA A 23 -5.79 -8.60 7.95
CA ALA A 23 -6.79 -7.95 8.79
C ALA A 23 -6.18 -7.44 10.11
N GLY A 24 -6.61 -6.25 10.56
CA GLY A 24 -6.12 -5.62 11.79
C GLY A 24 -4.66 -5.13 11.73
N THR A 25 -4.00 -5.18 10.57
CA THR A 25 -2.61 -4.76 10.44
C THR A 25 -2.49 -3.25 10.17
N PRO A 26 -1.77 -2.48 11.01
CA PRO A 26 -1.44 -1.09 10.72
C PRO A 26 -0.64 -0.99 9.43
N HIS A 27 -1.05 -0.09 8.55
CA HIS A 27 -0.38 0.11 7.27
C HIS A 27 -0.39 1.58 6.84
N LYS A 28 0.65 1.98 6.12
CA LYS A 28 0.78 3.32 5.52
C LYS A 28 1.48 3.20 4.18
N PHE A 29 0.94 3.88 3.17
CA PHE A 29 1.59 4.05 1.87
C PHE A 29 2.05 5.50 1.73
N THR A 30 3.28 5.71 1.31
CA THR A 30 3.86 7.05 1.16
C THR A 30 4.55 7.17 -0.20
N ASN A 31 4.07 8.10 -1.03
CA ASN A 31 4.74 8.46 -2.27
C ASN A 31 5.69 9.63 -2.00
N THR A 32 7.00 9.37 -2.05
CA THR A 32 8.05 10.40 -1.94
C THR A 32 8.70 10.70 -3.30
N GLY A 33 8.14 10.19 -4.39
CA GLY A 33 8.58 10.52 -5.75
C GLY A 33 8.05 11.86 -6.23
N SER A 34 8.68 12.42 -7.26
CA SER A 34 8.19 13.59 -8.00
C SER A 34 6.98 13.29 -8.88
N GLU A 35 6.76 12.01 -9.23
CA GLU A 35 5.65 11.57 -10.07
C GLU A 35 4.47 11.03 -9.24
N ARG A 36 3.27 11.11 -9.82
CA ARG A 36 2.06 10.55 -9.23
C ARG A 36 2.13 9.02 -9.19
N ALA A 37 1.97 8.45 -8.00
CA ALA A 37 1.68 7.03 -7.83
C ALA A 37 0.16 6.78 -7.88
N VAL A 38 -0.26 5.75 -8.62
CA VAL A 38 -1.66 5.27 -8.66
C VAL A 38 -1.66 3.83 -8.17
N THR A 39 -2.46 3.56 -7.14
CA THR A 39 -2.60 2.24 -6.52
C THR A 39 -4.01 1.70 -6.75
N PHE A 40 -4.12 0.38 -6.92
CA PHE A 40 -5.40 -0.31 -6.96
C PHE A 40 -5.55 -1.16 -5.69
N SER A 41 -6.54 -0.82 -4.86
CA SER A 41 -6.78 -1.50 -3.58
C SER A 41 -8.09 -2.28 -3.66
N VAL A 42 -8.04 -3.55 -3.27
CA VAL A 42 -9.22 -4.42 -3.11
C VAL A 42 -9.38 -4.73 -1.63
N TYR A 43 -10.57 -4.51 -1.10
CA TYR A 43 -10.90 -4.76 0.31
C TYR A 43 -11.89 -5.91 0.44
N SER A 44 -11.71 -6.73 1.48
CA SER A 44 -12.63 -7.82 1.83
C SER A 44 -12.78 -7.89 3.35
N PRO A 45 -13.97 -7.60 3.93
CA PRO A 45 -15.17 -7.15 3.24
C PRO A 45 -15.01 -5.74 2.62
N PRO A 46 -15.93 -5.30 1.74
CA PRO A 46 -15.88 -3.96 1.14
C PRO A 46 -15.75 -2.86 2.20
N ALA A 47 -14.79 -1.96 2.03
CA ALA A 47 -14.49 -0.90 3.00
C ALA A 47 -15.35 0.36 2.82
N TYR A 48 -15.91 0.55 1.61
CA TYR A 48 -16.68 1.74 1.25
C TYR A 48 -18.01 1.28 0.65
N CYS A 49 -19.10 1.71 1.27
CA CYS A 49 -20.48 1.53 0.79
C CYS A 49 -20.98 2.84 0.19
#